data_AF-A0A8T3T6K8-F1
#
_entry.id   AF-A0A8T3T6K8-F1
#
_cell.length_a   1.000
_cell.length_b   1.000
_cell.length_c   1.000
_cell.angle_alpha   90.00
_cell.angle_beta   90.00
_cell.angle_gamma   90.00
#
_symmetry.space_group_name_H-M   'P 1'
#
loop_
_entity.id
_entity.type
_entity.pdbx_description
1 polymer ?
#
loop_
_entity_poly.entity_id
_entity_poly.type
_entity_poly.pdbx_seq_one_letter_code
_entity_poly.pdbx_strand_id
1 'polypeptide(L)'
;AAARAARQTGMAITTHSVMSDVGLRQLEVFEAEGADPGRVIVGHADSFPSMAYHLAVIERGANLEFDFLGMQFTPLERFGEPRLIGLICDLVERGHGDRVLLSQDVCHNSQLRIYEGSGYTYLMKTFLPRLREAGVTAATIEQMTVATPRRLLSLGGSGGAA
;
A
#
# COMPACT_ATOMS: atom_id res chain seq x y z
N ALA A 1 -0.30 -19.44 -8.71
CA ALA A 1 -1.03 -18.97 -9.91
C ALA A 1 -0.69 -17.51 -10.24
N ALA A 2 -0.96 -16.55 -9.34
CA ALA A 2 -0.71 -15.12 -9.56
C ALA A 2 0.73 -14.79 -10.02
N ALA A 3 1.75 -15.34 -9.36
CA ALA A 3 3.15 -15.15 -9.77
C ALA A 3 3.44 -15.58 -11.21
N ARG A 4 2.96 -16.76 -11.61
CA ARG A 4 3.13 -17.27 -12.98
C ARG A 4 2.42 -16.38 -14.01
N ALA A 5 1.21 -15.92 -13.69
CA ALA A 5 0.48 -15.00 -14.54
C ALA A 5 1.22 -13.66 -14.67
N ALA A 6 1.65 -13.06 -13.56
CA ALA A 6 2.40 -11.81 -13.54
C ALA A 6 3.69 -11.87 -14.37
N ARG A 7 4.41 -13.00 -14.34
CA ARG A 7 5.59 -13.22 -15.18
C ARG A 7 5.29 -13.26 -16.68
N GLN A 8 4.15 -13.82 -17.07
CA GLN A 8 3.76 -13.93 -18.47
C GLN A 8 3.20 -12.61 -19.01
N THR A 9 2.47 -11.87 -18.19
CA THR A 9 1.77 -10.66 -18.61
C THR A 9 2.54 -9.38 -18.30
N GLY A 10 3.55 -9.47 -17.43
CA GLY A 10 4.24 -8.31 -16.88
C GLY A 10 3.34 -7.47 -15.97
N MET A 11 2.19 -7.96 -15.49
CA MET A 11 1.28 -7.24 -14.57
C MET A 11 1.80 -7.27 -13.12
N ALA A 12 1.42 -6.29 -12.32
CA ALA A 12 1.69 -6.30 -10.88
C ALA A 12 0.76 -7.29 -10.15
N ILE A 13 1.19 -7.69 -8.96
CA ILE A 13 0.40 -8.50 -8.03
C ILE A 13 0.03 -7.58 -6.85
N THR A 14 -1.25 -7.50 -6.50
CA THR A 14 -1.67 -7.00 -5.19
C THR A 14 -2.15 -8.18 -4.34
N THR A 15 -1.81 -8.18 -3.05
CA THR A 15 -2.23 -9.21 -2.11
C THR A 15 -3.17 -8.67 -1.06
N HIS A 16 -4.01 -9.56 -0.55
CA HIS A 16 -4.75 -9.34 0.67
C HIS A 16 -3.92 -9.86 1.86
N SER A 17 -3.68 -9.04 2.87
CA SER A 17 -3.01 -9.42 4.12
C SER A 17 -3.95 -9.27 5.32
N VAL A 18 -3.67 -9.96 6.42
CA VAL A 18 -4.56 -9.97 7.59
C VAL A 18 -3.75 -9.89 8.89
N MET A 19 -3.88 -8.79 9.65
CA MET A 19 -3.45 -8.62 11.06
C MET A 19 -2.21 -9.41 11.52
N SER A 20 -1.23 -9.56 10.64
CA SER A 20 -0.06 -10.43 10.81
C SER A 20 1.00 -10.06 9.77
N ASP A 21 2.17 -10.67 9.88
CA ASP A 21 3.29 -10.53 8.97
C ASP A 21 3.18 -11.43 7.71
N VAL A 22 1.99 -11.93 7.37
CA VAL A 22 1.77 -12.92 6.30
C VAL A 22 2.30 -12.46 4.94
N GLY A 23 2.40 -11.14 4.69
CA GLY A 23 3.00 -10.60 3.48
C GLY A 23 4.42 -11.12 3.22
N LEU A 24 5.22 -11.39 4.26
CA LEU A 24 6.55 -11.98 4.09
C LEU A 24 6.48 -13.41 3.53
N ARG A 25 5.52 -14.22 4.00
CA ARG A 25 5.29 -15.57 3.46
C ARG A 25 4.74 -15.52 2.04
N GLN A 26 3.89 -14.55 1.72
CA GLN A 26 3.38 -14.34 0.36
C GLN A 26 4.52 -14.01 -0.61
N LEU A 27 5.44 -13.12 -0.20
CA LEU A 27 6.62 -12.77 -0.99
C LEU A 27 7.51 -13.98 -1.25
N GLU A 28 7.78 -14.82 -0.25
CA GLU A 28 8.57 -16.04 -0.46
C GLU A 28 7.99 -16.96 -1.54
N VAL A 29 6.66 -17.12 -1.56
CA VAL A 29 5.99 -17.93 -2.58
C VAL A 29 6.13 -17.30 -3.98
N PHE A 30 6.02 -15.98 -4.08
CA PHE A 30 6.16 -15.28 -5.35
C PHE A 30 7.60 -15.29 -5.87
N GLU A 31 8.58 -15.10 -4.98
CA GLU A 31 10.01 -15.19 -5.27
C GLU A 31 10.37 -16.60 -5.75
N ALA A 32 9.88 -17.65 -5.08
CA ALA A 32 10.10 -19.04 -5.49
C ALA A 32 9.51 -19.38 -6.88
N GLU A 33 8.47 -18.67 -7.30
CA GLU A 33 7.85 -18.78 -8.63
C GLU A 33 8.49 -17.86 -9.69
N GLY A 34 9.50 -17.07 -9.28
CA GLY A 34 10.28 -16.16 -10.12
C GLY A 34 9.59 -14.83 -10.45
N ALA A 35 8.58 -14.42 -9.68
CA ALA A 35 8.00 -13.09 -9.83
C ALA A 35 8.94 -12.02 -9.27
N ASP A 36 8.96 -10.85 -9.91
CA ASP A 36 9.71 -9.69 -9.44
C ASP A 36 9.02 -9.06 -8.22
N PRO A 37 9.65 -9.07 -7.01
CA PRO A 37 9.08 -8.42 -5.83
C PRO A 37 8.80 -6.92 -6.03
N GLY A 38 9.55 -6.24 -6.90
CA GLY A 38 9.33 -4.84 -7.28
C GLY A 38 7.94 -4.55 -7.84
N ARG A 39 7.28 -5.59 -8.35
CA ARG A 39 5.93 -5.59 -8.93
C ARG A 39 4.87 -6.15 -7.97
N VAL A 40 5.21 -6.44 -6.71
CA VAL A 40 4.28 -6.93 -5.69
C VAL A 40 3.88 -5.79 -4.75
N ILE A 41 2.59 -5.68 -4.49
CA ILE A 41 1.96 -4.78 -3.53
C ILE A 41 1.39 -5.67 -2.41
N VAL A 42 1.86 -5.46 -1.19
CA VAL A 42 1.32 -6.07 0.01
C VAL A 42 0.21 -5.16 0.55
N GLY A 43 -1.04 -5.54 0.28
CA GLY A 43 -2.23 -4.82 0.73
C GLY A 43 -2.52 -5.01 2.21
N HIS A 44 -3.41 -4.16 2.75
CA HIS A 44 -3.77 -4.11 4.17
C HIS A 44 -2.54 -4.00 5.09
N ALA A 45 -1.51 -3.25 4.67
CA ALA A 45 -0.28 -3.07 5.45
C ALA A 45 -0.55 -2.37 6.78
N ASP A 46 -1.63 -1.61 6.87
CA ASP A 46 -2.15 -0.95 8.06
C ASP A 46 -2.91 -1.87 9.03
N SER A 47 -3.29 -3.07 8.61
CA SER A 47 -3.85 -4.10 9.51
C SER A 47 -2.82 -4.66 10.49
N PHE A 48 -1.53 -4.57 10.15
CA PHE A 48 -0.39 -4.95 11.00
C PHE A 48 0.63 -3.79 11.07
N PRO A 49 0.34 -2.71 11.84
CA PRO A 49 1.09 -1.46 11.83
C PRO A 49 2.45 -1.56 12.56
N SER A 50 3.40 -2.28 11.96
CA SER A 50 4.72 -2.56 12.53
C SER A 50 5.82 -2.10 11.59
N MET A 51 6.63 -1.14 12.03
CA MET A 51 7.76 -0.62 11.25
C MET A 51 8.74 -1.72 10.85
N ALA A 52 9.03 -2.67 11.75
CA ALA A 52 9.94 -3.78 11.45
C ALA A 52 9.40 -4.67 10.32
N TYR A 53 8.09 -4.92 10.30
CA TYR A 53 7.44 -5.67 9.22
C TYR A 53 7.43 -4.88 7.90
N HIS A 54 7.07 -3.60 7.96
CA HIS A 54 7.04 -2.71 6.80
C HIS A 54 8.42 -2.63 6.13
N LEU A 55 9.48 -2.45 6.91
CA LEU A 55 10.85 -2.45 6.40
C LEU A 55 11.25 -3.80 5.83
N ALA A 56 10.92 -4.92 6.50
CA ALA A 56 11.24 -6.25 5.98
C ALA A 56 10.57 -6.55 4.61
N VAL A 57 9.36 -6.02 4.37
CA VAL A 57 8.68 -6.10 3.07
C VAL A 57 9.42 -5.26 2.02
N ILE A 58 9.79 -4.01 2.37
CA ILE A 58 10.48 -3.08 1.47
C ILE A 58 11.91 -3.56 1.14
N GLU A 59 12.63 -4.15 2.10
CA GLU A 59 13.98 -4.70 1.92
C GLU A 59 14.00 -5.83 0.88
N ARG A 60 12.90 -6.58 0.74
CA ARG A 60 12.71 -7.58 -0.33
C ARG A 60 12.35 -6.95 -1.68
N GLY A 61 12.17 -5.64 -1.73
CA GLY A 61 11.86 -4.87 -2.95
C GLY A 61 10.37 -4.66 -3.20
N ALA A 62 9.48 -5.17 -2.33
CA ALA A 62 8.04 -5.02 -2.49
C ALA A 62 7.51 -3.65 -2.08
N ASN A 63 6.22 -3.43 -2.30
CA ASN A 63 5.52 -2.19 -2.01
C ASN A 63 4.45 -2.45 -0.94
N LEU A 64 4.16 -1.44 -0.13
CA LEU A 64 3.13 -1.48 0.91
C LEU A 64 1.94 -0.65 0.46
N GLU A 65 0.74 -1.18 0.63
CA GLU A 65 -0.49 -0.44 0.44
C GLU A 65 -1.21 -0.28 1.80
N PHE A 66 -1.37 0.98 2.20
CA PHE A 66 -2.14 1.39 3.37
C PHE A 66 -3.54 1.76 2.88
N ASP A 67 -4.50 0.86 3.05
CA ASP A 67 -5.78 0.91 2.35
C ASP A 67 -7.01 0.92 3.25
N PHE A 68 -6.91 0.88 4.58
CA PHE A 68 -8.09 1.15 5.44
C PHE A 68 -8.25 2.63 5.82
N LEU A 69 -7.71 3.57 5.03
CA LEU A 69 -7.75 4.99 5.38
C LEU A 69 -9.18 5.54 5.41
N GLY A 70 -9.63 5.93 6.60
CA GLY A 70 -11.00 6.38 6.85
C GLY A 70 -12.00 5.24 7.11
N MET A 71 -11.56 3.98 7.18
CA MET A 71 -12.37 2.85 7.62
C MET A 71 -12.69 2.95 9.12
N GLN A 72 -13.82 2.38 9.57
CA GLN A 72 -14.32 2.56 10.94
C GLN A 72 -15.02 1.31 11.53
N PHE A 73 -14.78 0.12 10.99
CA PHE A 73 -15.39 -1.12 11.46
C PHE A 73 -14.81 -1.57 12.80
N THR A 74 -13.51 -1.34 13.01
CA THR A 74 -12.81 -1.73 14.25
C THR A 74 -12.29 -0.52 15.02
N PRO A 75 -12.00 -0.67 16.34
CA PRO A 75 -11.30 0.37 17.10
C PRO A 75 -9.94 0.72 16.50
N LEU A 76 -9.23 -0.27 15.93
CA LEU A 76 -7.94 -0.05 15.30
C LEU A 76 -8.08 0.90 14.10
N GLU A 77 -9.05 0.67 13.22
CA GLU A 77 -9.29 1.55 12.06
C GLU A 77 -9.73 2.95 12.51
N ARG A 78 -10.65 3.03 13.48
CA ARG A 78 -11.23 4.30 13.95
C ARG A 78 -10.22 5.22 14.63
N PHE A 79 -9.28 4.66 15.38
CA PHE A 79 -8.35 5.43 16.23
C PHE A 79 -6.87 5.27 15.86
N GLY A 80 -6.55 4.38 14.91
CA GLY A 80 -5.18 4.05 14.53
C GLY A 80 -4.54 5.01 13.53
N GLU A 81 -5.31 5.89 12.88
CA GLU A 81 -4.78 6.79 11.84
C GLU A 81 -3.55 7.62 12.30
N PRO A 82 -3.50 8.22 13.50
CA PRO A 82 -2.31 8.95 13.95
C PRO A 82 -1.05 8.07 13.99
N ARG A 83 -1.19 6.80 14.36
CA ARG A 83 -0.08 5.84 14.33
C ARG A 83 0.34 5.50 12.91
N LEU A 84 -0.62 5.35 11.99
CA LEU A 84 -0.32 5.10 10.57
C LEU A 84 0.41 6.28 9.93
N ILE A 85 0.00 7.52 10.23
CA ILE A 85 0.71 8.73 9.79
C ILE A 85 2.15 8.70 10.28
N GLY A 86 2.39 8.40 11.57
CA GLY A 86 3.74 8.28 12.11
C GLY A 86 4.60 7.24 11.39
N LEU A 87 4.03 6.04 11.12
CA LEU A 87 4.73 5.00 10.37
C LEU A 87 5.06 5.42 8.93
N ILE A 88 4.14 6.10 8.25
CA ILE A 88 4.38 6.60 6.88
C ILE A 88 5.44 7.69 6.89
N CYS A 89 5.42 8.62 7.85
CA CYS A 89 6.46 9.63 8.01
C CYS A 89 7.84 8.97 8.21
N ASP A 90 7.95 8.00 9.12
CA ASP A 90 9.19 7.27 9.36
C ASP A 90 9.70 6.54 8.10
N LEU A 91 8.81 5.94 7.31
CA LEU A 91 9.16 5.31 6.03
C LEU A 91 9.68 6.35 5.02
N VAL A 92 9.04 7.52 4.95
CA VAL A 92 9.45 8.62 4.08
C VAL A 92 10.82 9.17 4.49
N GLU A 93 11.06 9.39 5.78
CA GLU A 93 12.35 9.85 6.33
C GLU A 93 13.49 8.88 6.02
N ARG A 94 13.18 7.58 5.99
CA ARG A 94 14.13 6.51 5.59
C ARG A 94 14.32 6.39 4.07
N GLY A 95 13.62 7.20 3.28
CA GLY A 95 13.74 7.22 1.82
C GLY A 95 12.87 6.20 1.09
N HIS A 96 11.82 5.66 1.72
CA HIS A 96 10.96 4.63 1.16
C HIS A 96 9.59 5.12 0.67
N GLY A 97 9.41 6.43 0.48
CA GLY A 97 8.14 7.00 0.01
C GLY A 97 7.71 6.50 -1.38
N ASP A 98 8.63 6.01 -2.20
CA ASP A 98 8.37 5.40 -3.51
C ASP A 98 7.82 3.96 -3.44
N ARG A 99 7.77 3.38 -2.24
CA ARG A 99 7.24 2.03 -1.96
C ARG A 99 5.89 2.05 -1.25
N VAL A 100 5.32 3.22 -1.00
CA VAL A 100 4.05 3.39 -0.29
C VAL A 100 2.93 3.73 -1.29
N LEU A 101 1.80 3.03 -1.16
CA LEU A 101 0.52 3.32 -1.79
C LEU A 101 -0.54 3.61 -0.72
N LEU A 102 -1.54 4.41 -1.08
CA LEU A 102 -2.60 4.87 -0.19
C LEU A 102 -3.97 4.65 -0.83
N SER A 103 -4.91 4.07 -0.08
CA SER A 103 -6.29 3.82 -0.54
C SER A 103 -7.27 3.78 0.63
N GLN A 104 -8.53 3.41 0.40
CA GLN A 104 -9.60 3.37 1.43
C GLN A 104 -10.37 2.05 1.51
N ASP A 105 -10.07 1.10 0.62
CA ASP A 105 -10.70 -0.22 0.53
C ASP A 105 -12.21 -0.17 0.77
N VAL A 106 -12.91 0.65 -0.03
CA VAL A 106 -14.35 0.80 0.06
C VAL A 106 -15.00 -0.48 -0.46
N CYS A 107 -15.36 -1.37 0.47
CA CYS A 107 -15.91 -2.70 0.21
C CYS A 107 -17.28 -2.92 0.86
N HIS A 108 -17.76 -2.00 1.70
CA HIS A 108 -19.06 -2.05 2.35
C HIS A 108 -19.87 -0.75 2.19
N ASN A 109 -21.20 -0.86 2.12
CA ASN A 109 -22.10 0.28 1.98
C ASN A 109 -21.89 1.34 3.07
N SER A 110 -21.67 0.94 4.32
CA SER A 110 -21.45 1.89 5.43
C SER A 110 -20.18 2.73 5.31
N GLN A 111 -19.28 2.43 4.38
CA GLN A 111 -18.14 3.31 4.07
C GLN A 111 -18.53 4.43 3.10
N LEU A 112 -19.66 4.35 2.41
CA LEU A 112 -20.10 5.37 1.46
C LEU A 112 -20.73 6.58 2.19
N ARG A 113 -20.55 7.77 1.61
CA ARG A 113 -21.07 9.03 2.17
C ARG A 113 -22.57 9.09 2.35
N ILE A 114 -23.34 8.38 1.51
CA ILE A 114 -24.80 8.28 1.63
C ILE A 114 -25.24 7.51 2.88
N TYR A 115 -24.35 6.67 3.42
CA TYR A 115 -24.53 5.93 4.66
C TYR A 115 -23.61 6.48 5.78
N GLU A 116 -23.28 7.78 5.71
CA GLU A 116 -22.46 8.50 6.71
C GLU A 116 -21.00 8.01 6.84
N GLY A 117 -20.54 7.16 5.93
CA GLY A 117 -19.15 6.73 5.86
C GLY A 117 -18.21 7.76 5.23
N SER A 118 -16.91 7.51 5.32
CA SER A 118 -15.83 8.39 4.84
C SER A 118 -15.84 8.61 3.32
N GLY A 119 -16.14 7.57 2.56
CA GLY A 119 -16.21 7.52 1.10
C GLY A 119 -14.89 7.74 0.37
N TYR A 120 -14.93 7.66 -0.96
CA TYR A 120 -13.75 7.75 -1.84
C TYR A 120 -12.99 9.08 -1.78
N THR A 121 -13.59 10.15 -1.26
CA THR A 121 -12.92 11.46 -1.18
C THR A 121 -12.12 11.65 0.11
N TYR A 122 -12.21 10.71 1.07
CA TYR A 122 -11.53 10.82 2.36
C TYR A 122 -10.01 10.99 2.23
N LEU A 123 -9.38 10.19 1.37
CA LEU A 123 -7.94 10.27 1.11
C LEU A 123 -7.54 11.71 0.74
N MET A 124 -8.17 12.26 -0.29
CA MET A 124 -7.82 13.59 -0.81
C MET A 124 -8.23 14.74 0.12
N LYS A 125 -9.39 14.64 0.79
CA LYS A 125 -9.97 15.75 1.56
C LYS A 125 -9.54 15.77 3.04
N THR A 126 -9.09 14.63 3.57
CA THR A 126 -8.81 14.49 5.00
C THR A 126 -7.41 13.92 5.25
N PHE A 127 -7.10 12.75 4.70
CA PHE A 127 -5.85 12.06 5.03
C PHE A 127 -4.61 12.77 4.48
N LEU A 128 -4.60 13.13 3.19
CA LEU A 128 -3.45 13.82 2.59
C LEU A 128 -3.16 15.20 3.22
N PRO A 129 -4.16 16.03 3.56
CA PRO A 129 -3.94 17.22 4.38
C PRO A 129 -3.24 16.94 5.71
N ARG A 130 -3.69 15.91 6.46
CA ARG A 130 -3.06 15.51 7.73
C ARG A 130 -1.62 15.04 7.54
N LEU A 131 -1.37 14.27 6.48
CA LEU A 131 -0.03 13.79 6.16
C LEU A 131 0.93 14.96 5.82
N ARG A 132 0.41 15.98 5.13
CA ARG A 132 1.15 17.22 4.85
C ARG A 132 1.41 18.03 6.12
N GLU A 133 0.43 18.14 7.01
CA GLU A 133 0.60 18.78 8.33
C GLU A 133 1.65 18.07 9.18
N ALA A 134 1.77 16.74 9.04
CA ALA A 134 2.80 15.92 9.67
C ALA A 134 4.20 16.05 9.02
N GLY A 135 4.36 16.91 8.00
CA GLY A 135 5.66 17.25 7.40
C GLY A 135 5.98 16.55 6.08
N VAL A 136 5.10 15.68 5.56
CA VAL A 136 5.32 15.03 4.26
C VAL A 136 5.17 16.05 3.13
N THR A 137 6.18 16.12 2.26
CA THR A 137 6.20 17.10 1.17
C THR A 137 5.15 16.81 0.10
N ALA A 138 4.74 17.85 -0.64
CA ALA A 138 3.84 17.69 -1.78
C ALA A 138 4.40 16.73 -2.84
N ALA A 139 5.72 16.77 -3.10
CA ALA A 139 6.38 15.88 -4.03
C ALA A 139 6.33 14.41 -3.57
N THR A 140 6.51 14.15 -2.27
CA THR A 140 6.37 12.81 -1.71
C THR A 140 4.91 12.31 -1.76
N ILE A 141 3.95 13.19 -1.50
CA ILE A 141 2.52 12.86 -1.67
C ILE A 141 2.21 12.51 -3.13
N GLU A 142 2.70 13.29 -4.09
CA GLU A 142 2.58 13.00 -5.52
C GLU A 142 3.27 11.68 -5.88
N GLN A 143 4.42 11.39 -5.28
CA GLN A 143 5.09 10.10 -5.45
C GLN A 143 4.16 8.95 -5.03
N MET A 144 3.57 8.99 -3.84
CA MET A 144 2.69 7.93 -3.31
C MET A 144 1.35 7.82 -4.04
N THR A 145 0.82 8.93 -4.57
CA THR A 145 -0.54 8.98 -5.15
C THR A 145 -0.59 8.95 -6.68
N VAL A 146 0.53 9.25 -7.35
CA VAL A 146 0.61 9.32 -8.81
C VAL A 146 1.75 8.46 -9.34
N ALA A 147 2.99 8.72 -8.91
CA ALA A 147 4.15 8.09 -9.53
C ALA A 147 4.26 6.59 -9.21
N THR A 148 4.12 6.21 -7.94
CA THR A 148 4.15 4.82 -7.48
C THR A 148 2.99 4.00 -8.08
N PRO A 149 1.71 4.45 -8.01
CA PRO A 149 0.62 3.74 -8.70
C PRO A 149 0.84 3.61 -10.20
N ARG A 150 1.30 4.67 -10.89
CA ARG A 150 1.61 4.62 -12.32
C ARG A 150 2.69 3.59 -12.65
N ARG A 151 3.76 3.51 -11.84
CA ARG A 151 4.84 2.52 -12.01
C ARG A 151 4.33 1.08 -11.87
N LEU A 152 3.39 0.84 -10.96
CA LEU A 152 2.91 -0.51 -10.63
C LEU A 152 1.75 -0.96 -11.53
N LEU A 153 0.80 -0.07 -11.81
CA LEU A 153 -0.41 -0.40 -12.57
C LEU A 153 -0.23 -0.32 -14.09
N SER A 154 0.86 0.29 -14.56
CA SER A 154 1.29 0.11 -15.95
C SER A 154 1.97 -1.25 -16.14
N LEU A 155 1.90 -1.77 -17.37
CA LEU A 155 2.67 -2.96 -17.73
C LEU A 155 4.15 -2.64 -17.58
N GLY A 156 4.89 -3.51 -16.87
CA GLY A 156 6.34 -3.41 -16.85
C GLY A 156 6.84 -3.51 -18.29
N GLY A 157 7.72 -2.59 -18.70
CA GLY A 157 8.34 -2.66 -20.02
C GLY A 157 8.88 -4.08 -20.22
N SER A 158 8.42 -4.75 -21.27
CA SER A 158 8.88 -6.08 -21.63
C SER A 158 10.39 -6.02 -21.83
N GLY A 159 11.15 -6.44 -20.82
CA GLY A 159 12.49 -6.94 -21.04
C GLY A 159 12.31 -8.18 -21.91
N GLY A 160 12.35 -7.97 -23.23
CA GLY A 160 12.17 -9.02 -24.21
C GLY A 160 13.10 -10.15 -23.85
N ALA A 161 12.53 -11.34 -23.68
CA ALA A 161 13.29 -12.56 -23.89
C ALA A 161 13.74 -12.51 -25.37
N ALA A 162 14.98 -12.09 -25.57
CA ALA A 162 15.75 -12.45 -26.75
C ALA A 162 16.20 -13.91 -26.62
#